data_AF-A0A967C6V1-F1
#
_entry.id   AF-A0A967C6V1-F1
#
_cell.length_a   1.000
_cell.length_b   1.000
_cell.length_c   1.000
_cell.angle_alpha   90.00
_cell.angle_beta   90.00
_cell.angle_gamma   90.00
#
_symmetry.space_group_name_H-M   'P 1'
#
loop_
_entity.id
_entity.type
_entity.pdbx_description
1 polymer ?
#
loop_
_entity_poly.entity_id
_entity_poly.type
_entity_poly.pdbx_seq_one_letter_code
_entity_poly.pdbx_strand_id
1 'polypeptide(L)' 'MRIALIHALRHSPPPVEAAFARLWPEARLMSLLDTSLAADLAEAGIEQAHQ' A
#
# COMPACT_ATOMS: atom_id res chain seq x y z
N MET A 1 -6.73 8.83 -15.89
CA MET A 1 -6.77 9.53 -14.58
C MET A 1 -5.54 9.12 -13.77
N ARG A 2 -4.92 10.00 -12.98
CA ARG A 2 -3.77 9.64 -12.12
C ARG A 2 -4.23 9.45 -10.68
N ILE A 3 -3.80 8.36 -10.04
CA ILE A 3 -4.14 8.02 -8.66
C ILE A 3 -2.84 7.83 -7.89
N ALA A 4 -2.69 8.57 -6.80
CA ALA A 4 -1.60 8.39 -5.86
C ALA A 4 -2.04 7.43 -4.75
N LEU A 5 -1.22 6.42 -4.45
CA LEU A 5 -1.47 5.42 -3.42
C LEU A 5 -0.35 5.51 -2.37
N ILE A 6 -0.72 5.49 -1.10
CA ILE A 6 0.23 5.44 0.02
C ILE A 6 0.02 4.11 0.73
N HIS A 7 1.10 3.32 0.84
CA HIS A 7 1.09 2.00 1.46
C HIS A 7 1.90 2.05 2.76
N ALA A 8 1.36 1.50 3.84
CA ALA A 8 2.12 1.28 5.08
C ALA A 8 2.84 -0.06 5.10
N LEU A 9 2.36 -1.03 4.30
CA LEU A 9 2.84 -2.41 4.29
C LEU A 9 3.49 -2.75 2.96
N ARG A 10 4.65 -3.41 3.02
CA ARG A 10 5.43 -3.78 1.83
C ARG A 10 4.70 -4.77 0.91
N HIS A 11 3.78 -5.56 1.45
CA HIS A 11 3.00 -6.53 0.69
C HIS A 11 1.70 -5.96 0.09
N SER A 12 1.31 -4.72 0.43
CA SER A 12 0.09 -4.11 -0.12
C SER A 12 0.13 -3.76 -1.61
N PRO A 13 1.25 -3.30 -2.21
CA PRO A 13 1.24 -2.85 -3.60
C PRO A 13 0.85 -3.93 -4.63
N PRO A 14 1.42 -5.16 -4.63
CA PRO A 14 1.11 -6.15 -5.67
C PRO A 14 -0.38 -6.49 -5.83
N PRO A 15 -1.15 -6.79 -4.76
CA PRO A 15 -2.58 -7.08 -4.92
C PRO A 15 -3.40 -5.85 -5.34
N VAL A 16 -3.01 -4.65 -4.90
CA VAL A 16 -3.70 -3.40 -5.27
C VAL A 16 -3.46 -3.09 -6.75
N GLU A 17 -2.21 -3.19 -7.22
CA GLU A 17 -1.85 -2.98 -8.63
C GLU A 17 -2.57 -3.98 -9.55
N ALA A 18 -2.65 -5.26 -9.15
CA ALA A 18 -3.39 -6.28 -9.89
C ALA A 18 -4.89 -5.98 -9.96
N ALA A 19 -5.49 -5.48 -8.86
CA ALA A 19 -6.89 -5.08 -8.84
C ALA A 19 -7.15 -3.87 -9.76
N PHE A 20 -6.28 -2.86 -9.73
CA PHE A 20 -6.37 -1.70 -10.64
C PHE A 20 -6.23 -2.11 -12.09
N ALA A 21 -5.26 -2.97 -12.42
CA ALA A 21 -5.09 -3.46 -13.79
C ALA A 21 -6.33 -4.19 -14.31
N ARG A 22 -7.05 -4.92 -13.44
CA ARG A 22 -8.26 -5.66 -13.81
C ARG A 22 -9.52 -4.82 -13.86
N LEU A 23 -9.71 -3.93 -12.89
CA LEU A 23 -10.97 -3.20 -12.67
C LEU A 23 -10.95 -1.80 -13.24
N TRP A 24 -9.77 -1.19 -13.39
CA TRP A 24 -9.61 0.19 -13.83
C TRP A 24 -8.33 0.42 -14.65
N PRO A 25 -8.20 -0.21 -15.84
CA PRO A 25 -6.95 -0.28 -16.60
C PRO A 25 -6.42 1.08 -17.11
N GLU A 26 -7.29 2.08 -17.25
CA GLU A 26 -6.91 3.44 -17.66
C GLU A 26 -6.39 4.32 -16.51
N ALA A 27 -6.40 3.82 -15.27
CA ALA A 27 -5.80 4.49 -14.14
C ALA A 27 -4.27 4.40 -14.21
N ARG A 28 -3.59 5.55 -14.09
CA ARG A 28 -2.13 5.62 -13.95
C ARG A 28 -1.79 5.74 -12.47
N LEU A 29 -1.16 4.70 -11.92
CA LEU A 29 -0.79 4.65 -10.51
C LEU A 29 0.52 5.37 -10.23
N MET A 30 0.60 6.00 -9.07
CA MET A 30 1.82 6.47 -8.44
C MET A 30 1.81 5.94 -7.00
N SER A 31 2.56 4.86 -6.76
CA SER A 31 2.61 4.19 -5.46
C SER A 31 3.78 4.70 -4.63
N LEU A 32 3.51 5.08 -3.37
CA LEU A 32 4.51 5.44 -2.37
C LEU A 32 4.42 4.45 -1.21
N LEU A 33 5.54 3.85 -0.82
CA LEU A 33 5.64 3.05 0.40
C LEU A 33 6.13 3.95 1.53
N ASP A 34 5.27 4.17 2.52
CA ASP A 34 5.59 4.86 3.76
C ASP A 34 5.84 3.83 4.87
N THR A 35 7.10 3.64 5.22
CA THR A 35 7.49 2.71 6.28
C THR A 35 7.39 3.30 7.69
N SER A 36 7.10 4.59 7.84
CA SER A 36 7.06 5.23 9.16
C SER A 36 5.93 4.64 10.00
N LEU A 37 4.72 4.48 9.45
CA LEU A 37 3.58 3.97 10.20
C LEU A 37 3.80 2.55 10.73
N ALA A 38 4.46 1.69 9.96
CA ALA A 38 4.81 0.34 10.41
C ALA A 38 5.86 0.36 11.53
N ALA A 39 6.85 1.26 11.43
CA ALA A 39 7.84 1.46 12.49
C ALA A 39 7.20 2.02 13.76
N ASP A 40 6.37 3.06 13.64
CA ASP A 40 5.67 3.70 14.74
C ASP A 40 4.75 2.71 15.48
N LEU A 41 4.06 1.83 14.75
CA LEU A 41 3.21 0.80 15.35
C LEU A 41 4.05 -0.29 16.05
N ALA A 42 5.19 -0.67 15.48
CA ALA A 42 6.11 -1.59 16.14
C ALA A 42 6.69 -1.00 17.43
N GLU A 43 7.07 0.28 17.42
CA GLU A 43 7.51 1.01 18.62
C GLU A 43 6.40 1.14 19.67
N ALA A 44 5.15 1.34 19.22
CA ALA A 44 3.98 1.37 20.09
C ALA A 44 3.54 -0.02 20.61
N GLY A 45 4.20 -1.11 20.19
CA GLY A 45 3.85 -2.48 20.57
C GLY A 45 2.51 -2.95 19.97
N ILE A 46 2.04 -2.30 18.90
CA ILE A 46 0.82 -2.66 18.20
C ILE A 46 1.20 -3.62 17.08
N GLU A 47 0.88 -4.90 17.26
CA GLU A 47 1.06 -5.90 16.21
C GLU A 47 0.21 -5.54 14.99
N GLN A 48 0.89 -5.33 13.87
CA GLN A 48 0.23 -5.30 12.57
C GLN A 48 -0.09 -6.74 12.19
N ALA A 49 -1.34 -7.00 11.78
CA ALA A 49 -1.75 -8.29 11.28
C ALA A 49 -0.76 -8.74 10.18
N HIS A 50 0.04 -9.75 10.49
CA HIS A 50 0.91 -10.42 9.51
C HIS A 50 -0.01 -11.09 8.48
N GLN A 51 -0.19 -10.46 7.32
CA GLN A 51 -0.66 -11.12 6.11
C GLN A 51 0.41 -11.03 5.03
#